data_AF-A0A922D050-F1
#
_entry.id   AF-A0A922D050-F1
#
_cell.length_a   1.000
_cell.length_b   1.000
_cell.length_c   1.000
_cell.angle_alpha   90.00
_cell.angle_beta   90.00
_cell.angle_gamma   90.00
#
_symmetry.space_group_name_H-M   'P 1'
#
loop_
_entity.id
_entity.type
_entity.pdbx_description
1 polymer ?
#
loop_
_entity_poly.entity_id
_entity_poly.type
_entity_poly.pdbx_seq_one_letter_code
_entity_poly.pdbx_strand_id
1 'polypeptide(L)' 'MAYTKYAYEYKVEDAHMGNKKYQHETRDGDVVKGVYSLHEADGTIGTDHYSADKHSGFNTEVRREVATHHVPESPFYHH' A
#
# COMPACT_ATOMS: atom_id res chain seq x y z
N MET A 1 -22.13 6.67 18.43
CA MET A 1 -21.85 7.63 17.33
C MET A 1 -21.39 6.82 16.15
N ALA A 2 -22.08 6.90 15.01
CA ALA A 2 -21.59 6.31 13.76
C ALA A 2 -20.50 7.21 13.20
N TYR A 3 -19.36 6.63 12.83
CA TYR A 3 -18.26 7.33 12.20
C TYR A 3 -17.90 6.62 10.89
N THR A 4 -17.34 7.37 9.94
CA THR A 4 -17.09 6.88 8.59
C THR A 4 -16.03 5.78 8.60
N LYS A 5 -16.34 4.66 7.95
CA LYS A 5 -15.41 3.57 7.66
C LYS A 5 -15.39 3.29 6.17
N TYR A 6 -14.20 3.06 5.61
CA TYR A 6 -14.06 2.55 4.25
C TYR A 6 -12.83 1.65 4.13
N ALA A 7 -12.84 0.83 3.10
CA ALA A 7 -11.68 0.11 2.58
C ALA A 7 -11.68 0.27 1.05
N TYR A 8 -10.51 0.50 0.49
CA TYR A 8 -10.29 0.66 -0.94
C TYR A 8 -9.03 -0.09 -1.35
N GLU A 9 -9.09 -0.76 -2.50
CA GLU A 9 -7.96 -1.49 -3.08
C GLU A 9 -7.94 -1.26 -4.59
N TYR A 10 -6.74 -1.05 -5.14
CA TYR A 10 -6.52 -1.17 -6.58
C TYR A 10 -5.23 -1.92 -6.88
N LYS A 11 -5.23 -2.61 -8.02
CA LYS A 11 -4.08 -3.34 -8.54
C LYS A 11 -3.99 -3.17 -10.05
N VAL A 12 -2.77 -2.94 -10.53
CA VAL A 12 -2.44 -2.94 -11.96
C VAL A 12 -1.35 -3.99 -12.17
N GLU A 13 -1.59 -4.92 -13.08
CA GLU A 13 -0.61 -5.91 -13.51
C GLU A 13 -0.60 -5.99 -15.04
N ASP A 14 0.29 -5.22 -15.65
CA ASP A 14 0.53 -5.31 -17.09
C ASP A 14 1.84 -6.07 -17.34
N ALA A 15 1.71 -7.33 -17.75
CA ALA A 15 2.85 -8.19 -18.07
C ALA A 15 3.62 -7.73 -19.31
N HIS A 16 2.97 -7.02 -20.24
CA HIS A 16 3.60 -6.56 -21.48
C HIS A 16 4.38 -5.26 -21.26
N MET A 17 3.84 -4.35 -20.45
CA MET A 17 4.47 -3.05 -20.15
C MET A 17 5.37 -3.09 -18.90
N GLY A 18 5.35 -4.19 -18.13
CA GLY A 18 6.08 -4.31 -16.87
C GLY A 18 5.52 -3.43 -15.73
N ASN A 19 4.37 -2.80 -15.95
CA ASN A 19 3.75 -1.90 -14.98
C ASN A 19 2.99 -2.71 -13.94
N LYS A 20 3.54 -2.77 -12.73
CA LYS A 20 2.93 -3.40 -11.57
C LYS A 20 2.75 -2.38 -10.46
N LYS A 21 1.50 -2.17 -10.05
CA LYS A 21 1.12 -1.26 -8.96
C LYS A 21 0.12 -1.93 -8.06
N TYR A 22 0.20 -1.63 -6.77
CA TYR A 22 -0.78 -2.04 -5.80
C TYR A 22 -1.03 -0.90 -4.82
N GLN A 23 -2.28 -0.71 -4.41
CA GLN A 23 -2.61 0.14 -3.29
C GLN A 23 -3.74 -0.50 -2.50
N HIS A 24 -3.65 -0.38 -1.19
CA HIS A 24 -4.76 -0.66 -0.30
C HIS A 24 -4.80 0.40 0.79
N GLU A 25 -5.98 0.94 1.07
CA GLU A 25 -6.21 1.93 2.11
C GLU A 25 -7.48 1.61 2.90
N THR A 26 -7.39 1.79 4.21
CA THR A 26 -8.52 1.69 5.12
C THR A 26 -8.63 2.96 5.94
N ARG A 27 -9.87 3.33 6.24
CA ARG A 27 -10.17 4.36 7.22
C ARG A 27 -11.13 3.83 8.25
N ASP A 28 -10.78 4.06 9.50
CA ASP A 28 -11.62 3.81 10.66
C ASP A 28 -11.68 5.10 11.48
N GLY A 29 -12.73 5.90 11.25
CA GLY A 29 -12.95 7.15 11.97
C GLY A 29 -11.95 8.22 11.59
N ASP A 30 -11.00 8.48 12.48
CA ASP A 30 -9.91 9.46 12.28
C ASP A 30 -8.59 8.80 11.89
N VAL A 31 -8.53 7.47 11.88
CA VAL A 31 -7.32 6.71 11.55
C VAL A 31 -7.40 6.26 10.09
N VAL A 32 -6.40 6.62 9.30
CA VAL A 32 -6.17 6.10 7.96
C VAL A 32 -4.91 5.26 7.98
N LYS A 33 -4.94 4.10 7.31
CA LYS A 33 -3.77 3.25 7.10
C LYS A 33 -3.78 2.74 5.67
N GLY A 34 -2.63 2.73 5.03
CA GLY A 34 -2.53 2.19 3.70
C GLY A 34 -1.14 1.74 3.33
N VAL A 35 -1.08 1.12 2.16
CA VAL A 35 0.15 0.71 1.51
C VAL A 35 0.04 1.04 0.04
N TYR A 36 1.12 1.54 -0.55
CA TYR A 36 1.26 1.70 -2.00
C TYR A 36 2.55 1.02 -2.45
N SER A 37 2.50 0.24 -3.52
CA SER A 37 3.69 -0.32 -4.15
C SER A 37 3.74 -0.06 -5.65
N LEU A 38 4.96 0.14 -6.14
CA LEU A 38 5.27 0.47 -7.52
C LEU A 38 6.55 -0.28 -7.93
N HIS A 39 6.47 -1.03 -9.04
CA HIS A 39 7.67 -1.49 -9.74
C HIS A 39 8.28 -0.33 -10.53
N GLU A 40 9.53 0.00 -10.21
CA GLU A 40 10.31 1.04 -10.89
C GLU A 40 11.06 0.48 -12.10
N ALA A 41 11.46 1.37 -13.02
CA ALA A 41 12.10 0.99 -14.27
C ALA A 41 13.50 0.37 -14.09
N ASP A 42 14.15 0.64 -12.95
CA ASP A 42 15.43 0.05 -12.56
C ASP A 42 15.30 -1.38 -12.01
N GLY A 43 14.07 -1.93 -11.96
CA GLY A 43 13.78 -3.26 -11.46
C GLY A 43 13.63 -3.32 -9.94
N THR A 44 13.58 -2.18 -9.24
CA THR A 44 13.24 -2.13 -7.82
C THR A 44 11.73 -2.05 -7.60
N ILE A 45 11.29 -2.42 -6.40
CA ILE A 45 9.92 -2.23 -5.91
C ILE A 45 10.01 -1.25 -4.76
N GLY A 46 9.42 -0.07 -4.95
CA GLY A 46 9.14 0.85 -3.86
C GLY A 46 7.82 0.46 -3.20
N THR A 47 7.82 0.24 -1.90
CA THR A 47 6.61 0.06 -1.09
C THR A 47 6.59 1.11 0.01
N ASP A 48 5.50 1.85 0.11
CA ASP A 48 5.29 2.88 1.13
C ASP A 48 4.14 2.45 2.03
N HIS A 49 4.43 2.23 3.31
CA HIS A 49 3.44 1.95 4.35
C HIS A 49 3.15 3.24 5.11
N TYR A 50 1.91 3.69 5.06
CA TYR A 50 1.53 4.97 5.65
C TYR A 50 0.39 4.85 6.65
N SER A 51 0.39 5.76 7.61
CA SER A 51 -0.68 5.94 8.59
C SER A 51 -0.92 7.42 8.86
N ALA A 52 -2.15 7.78 9.20
CA ALA A 52 -2.50 9.12 9.63
C ALA A 52 -3.56 9.09 10.72
N ASP A 53 -3.35 9.88 11.78
CA ASP A 53 -4.36 10.12 12.81
C ASP A 53 -4.24 11.54 13.41
N LYS A 54 -5.18 11.89 14.29
CA LYS A 54 -5.26 13.22 14.92
C LYS A 54 -4.12 13.52 15.90
N HIS A 55 -3.43 12.50 16.42
CA HIS A 55 -2.41 12.63 17.44
C HIS A 55 -1.00 12.64 16.84
N SER A 56 -0.69 11.70 15.95
CA SER A 56 0.63 11.55 15.33
C SER A 56 0.76 12.24 13.98
N GLY A 57 -0.33 12.72 13.40
CA GLY A 57 -0.34 13.21 12.02
C GLY A 57 -0.01 12.08 11.03
N PHE A 58 0.46 12.46 9.83
CA PHE A 58 0.85 11.53 8.77
C PHE A 58 2.27 10.98 9.02
N ASN A 59 2.41 9.65 8.95
CA ASN A 59 3.68 8.93 9.07
C ASN A 59 3.79 7.92 7.94
N THR A 60 5.01 7.67 7.49
CA THR A 60 5.27 6.84 6.31
C THR A 60 6.60 6.09 6.46
N GLU A 61 6.64 4.84 6.01
CA GLU A 61 7.82 4.00 5.96
C GLU A 61 8.00 3.47 4.54
N VAL A 62 9.07 3.91 3.87
CA VAL A 62 9.39 3.53 2.50
C VAL A 62 10.43 2.43 2.48
N ARG A 63 10.08 1.29 1.89
CA ARG A 63 10.97 0.17 1.60
C ARG A 63 11.27 0.11 0.10
N ARG A 64 12.54 -0.02 -0.27
CA ARG A 64 12.96 -0.27 -1.66
C ARG A 64 13.72 -1.58 -1.72
N GLU A 65 13.29 -2.46 -2.61
CA GLU A 65 13.91 -3.79 -2.78
C GLU A 65 14.14 -4.08 -4.24
N VAL A 66 15.25 -4.74 -4.58
CA VAL A 66 15.42 -5.28 -5.93
C VAL A 66 14.38 -6.38 -6.13
N ALA A 67 13.64 -6.34 -7.24
CA ALA A 67 12.66 -7.37 -7.62
C ALA A 67 13.38 -8.69 -8.01
N THR A 68 14.07 -9.30 -7.05
CA THR A 68 14.20 -10.77 -7.04
C THR A 68 12.77 -11.33 -6.88
N HIS A 69 12.49 -12.54 -7.35
CA HIS A 69 11.15 -13.15 -7.40
C HIS A 69 10.45 -13.36 -6.03
N HIS A 70 10.68 -12.53 -5.01
CA HIS A 70 9.86 -12.46 -3.82
C HIS A 70 8.61 -11.64 -4.11
N VAL A 71 7.52 -12.35 -4.36
CA VAL A 71 6.18 -11.85 -4.10
C VAL A 71 6.16 -11.48 -2.61
N PRO A 72 5.98 -10.21 -2.22
CA PRO A 72 5.68 -9.92 -0.83
C PRO A 72 4.33 -10.60 -0.57
N GLU A 73 4.31 -11.58 0.33
CA GLU A 73 3.07 -12.16 0.81
C GLU A 73 2.19 -11.02 1.28
N SER A 74 1.02 -10.89 0.64
CA SER A 74 -0.06 -10.04 1.12
C SER A 74 -0.24 -10.34 2.61
N PRO A 75 -0.17 -9.35 3.52
CA PRO A 75 -0.76 -9.53 4.82
C PRO A 75 -2.26 -9.58 4.58
N PHE A 76 -2.77 -10.79 4.35
CA PHE A 76 -4.19 -11.09 4.30
C PHE A 76 -4.82 -10.59 5.60
N TYR A 77 -5.41 -9.39 5.58
CA TYR A 77 -6.41 -9.00 6.56
C TYR A 77 -7.77 -9.24 5.93
N HIS A 78 -8.17 -10.51 5.91
CA HIS A 78 -9.59 -10.86 5.85
C HIS A 78 -10.13 -10.80 7.29
N HIS A 79 -11.08 -9.88 7.48
CA HIS A 79 -12.13 -9.78 8.51
C HIS A 79 -11.91 -10.40 9.91
#